data_AF-A0A1B6CB85-F1
#
_entry.id   AF-A0A1B6CB85-F1
#
_cell.length_a   1.000
_cell.length_b   1.000
_cell.length_c   1.000
_cell.angle_alpha   90.00
_cell.angle_beta   90.00
_cell.angle_gamma   90.00
#
_symmetry.space_group_name_H-M   'P 1'
#
loop_
_entity.id
_entity.type
_entity.pdbx_description
1 polymer ?
#
loop_
_entity_poly.entity_id
_entity_poly.type
_entity_poly.pdbx_seq_one_letter_code
_entity_poly.pdbx_strand_id
1 'polypeptide(L)'
;MEKKEPKAKKLKLDDNLTEKGKNDLFMSDEIMEQRIKASTSILDFNFNKKRVRILSKAKEVPDWGEGVVYWMFRDERVQDNWALLFAQKLAMKVELPLHVCFCLKPKFMDATIRHFKFILKGLEEVAEECNNLNIEFHLLIGNGEDVLPSFIEDNKIGALVLDFFPLREPLNWAEMLKKTLPKDVSLCQVDAHNIVPTWVASDKLEYGARTIRGKITRLLPEFLTEFPPVIKHPYSGKLKAKPIDWAEAEKSLQVDRSVDAVKGLIPGHKAGMNTLADFFNTLLFVPIIFLFLM
;
A
#
# COMPACT_ATOMS: atom_id res chain seq x y z
N MET A 1 -16.86 -2.54 -48.72
CA MET A 1 -16.45 -1.36 -47.93
C MET A 1 -16.00 -1.86 -46.56
N GLU A 2 -14.73 -2.25 -46.43
CA GLU A 2 -14.14 -2.64 -45.15
C GLU A 2 -13.80 -1.39 -44.35
N LYS A 3 -14.32 -1.30 -43.12
CA LYS A 3 -13.98 -0.26 -42.15
C LYS A 3 -12.65 -0.63 -41.48
N LYS A 4 -11.61 0.17 -41.69
CA LYS A 4 -10.35 0.11 -40.94
C LYS A 4 -10.56 0.61 -39.50
N GLU A 5 -10.17 -0.19 -38.53
CA GLU A 5 -10.04 0.23 -37.12
C GLU A 5 -8.94 1.29 -36.95
N PRO A 6 -9.10 2.24 -36.00
CA PRO A 6 -8.09 3.27 -35.75
C PRO A 6 -6.95 2.70 -34.92
N LYS A 7 -5.72 2.85 -35.43
CA LYS A 7 -4.48 2.53 -34.69
C LYS A 7 -4.36 3.38 -33.43
N ALA A 8 -4.09 2.73 -32.30
CA ALA A 8 -3.77 3.38 -31.03
C ALA A 8 -2.61 4.37 -31.21
N LYS A 9 -2.81 5.62 -30.77
CA LYS A 9 -1.75 6.64 -30.72
C LYS A 9 -0.72 6.23 -29.66
N LYS A 10 0.51 5.92 -30.07
CA LYS A 10 1.67 5.89 -29.16
C LYS A 10 1.78 7.28 -28.50
N LEU A 11 1.77 7.32 -27.17
CA LEU A 11 2.18 8.50 -26.42
C LEU A 11 3.60 8.87 -26.85
N LYS A 12 3.79 10.10 -27.33
CA LYS A 12 5.12 10.66 -27.55
C LYS A 12 5.70 11.02 -26.19
N LEU A 13 6.77 10.35 -25.78
CA LEU A 13 7.62 10.76 -24.67
C LEU A 13 8.22 12.14 -25.00
N ASP A 14 8.25 13.02 -24.01
CA ASP A 14 8.79 14.37 -24.11
C ASP A 14 10.33 14.28 -24.24
N ASP A 15 10.90 14.84 -25.31
CA ASP A 15 12.32 14.66 -25.66
C ASP A 15 13.30 15.34 -24.67
N ASN A 16 12.78 16.12 -23.71
CA ASN A 16 13.54 16.87 -22.70
C ASN A 16 13.82 16.10 -21.40
N LEU A 17 13.46 14.82 -21.30
CA LEU A 17 13.78 14.02 -20.12
C LEU A 17 15.29 13.74 -20.04
N THR A 18 15.89 14.04 -18.88
CA THR A 18 17.28 13.64 -18.56
C THR A 18 17.44 12.12 -18.71
N GLU A 19 18.65 11.62 -19.01
CA GLU A 19 18.90 10.17 -19.15
C GLU A 19 18.44 9.39 -17.92
N LYS A 20 18.60 9.99 -16.72
CA LYS A 20 18.05 9.44 -15.47
C LYS A 20 16.53 9.31 -15.52
N GLY A 21 15.81 10.36 -15.93
CA GLY A 21 14.35 10.32 -16.08
C GLY A 21 13.86 9.30 -17.12
N LYS A 22 14.62 9.04 -18.19
CA LYS A 22 14.30 8.01 -19.18
C LYS A 22 14.45 6.59 -18.62
N ASN A 23 15.50 6.34 -17.85
CA ASN A 23 15.71 5.04 -17.18
C ASN A 23 14.68 4.77 -16.09
N ASP A 24 14.29 5.81 -15.33
CA ASP A 24 13.26 5.73 -14.29
C ASP A 24 11.89 5.31 -14.88
N LEU A 25 11.48 5.94 -15.98
CA LEU A 25 10.25 5.61 -16.72
C LEU A 25 10.29 4.19 -17.28
N PHE A 26 11.43 3.79 -17.86
CA PHE A 26 11.61 2.47 -18.46
C PHE A 26 11.45 1.34 -17.44
N MET A 27 12.06 1.45 -16.25
CA MET A 27 11.92 0.42 -15.23
C MET A 27 10.49 0.34 -14.66
N SER A 28 9.81 1.49 -14.52
CA SER A 28 8.41 1.52 -14.11
C SER A 28 7.49 0.80 -15.11
N ASP A 29 7.74 0.97 -16.42
CA ASP A 29 6.98 0.32 -17.48
C ASP A 29 7.22 -1.20 -17.48
N GLU A 30 8.47 -1.65 -17.37
CA GLU A 30 8.81 -3.07 -17.29
C GLU A 30 8.15 -3.78 -16.10
N ILE A 31 8.13 -3.13 -14.93
CA ILE A 31 7.49 -3.69 -13.74
C ILE A 31 5.96 -3.75 -13.92
N MET A 32 5.36 -2.73 -14.53
CA MET A 32 3.93 -2.78 -14.85
C MET A 32 3.61 -3.91 -15.85
N GLU A 33 4.44 -4.11 -16.86
CA GLU A 33 4.29 -5.24 -17.80
C GLU A 33 4.39 -6.59 -17.09
N GLN A 34 5.30 -6.74 -16.13
CA GLN A 34 5.41 -7.95 -15.30
C GLN A 34 4.15 -8.18 -14.48
N ARG A 35 3.58 -7.14 -13.86
CA ARG A 35 2.32 -7.23 -13.12
C ARG A 35 1.18 -7.70 -14.02
N ILE A 36 1.01 -7.07 -15.18
CA ILE A 36 -0.03 -7.43 -16.17
C ILE A 36 0.15 -8.87 -16.68
N LYS A 37 1.40 -9.30 -16.87
CA LYS A 37 1.71 -10.68 -17.26
C LYS A 37 1.38 -11.68 -16.15
N ALA A 38 1.55 -11.30 -14.88
CA ALA A 38 1.21 -12.15 -13.75
C ALA A 38 -0.31 -12.37 -13.65
N SER A 39 -1.12 -11.33 -13.90
CA SER A 39 -2.58 -11.44 -14.04
C SER A 39 -3.21 -10.16 -14.58
N THR A 40 -4.39 -10.28 -15.20
CA THR A 40 -5.22 -9.15 -15.64
C THR A 40 -5.80 -8.36 -14.48
N SER A 41 -6.10 -9.02 -13.35
CA SER A 41 -6.69 -8.37 -12.19
C SER A 41 -6.46 -9.21 -10.91
N ILE A 42 -6.65 -8.59 -9.76
CA ILE A 42 -6.62 -9.33 -8.49
C ILE A 42 -7.74 -10.38 -8.37
N LEU A 43 -8.83 -10.27 -9.14
CA LEU A 43 -9.89 -11.30 -9.14
C LEU A 43 -9.36 -12.62 -9.70
N ASP A 44 -8.61 -12.55 -10.79
CA ASP A 44 -8.07 -13.69 -11.54
C ASP A 44 -6.76 -14.22 -10.95
N PHE A 45 -6.06 -13.38 -10.17
CA PHE A 45 -4.84 -13.78 -9.49
C PHE A 45 -5.09 -14.79 -8.36
N ASN A 46 -4.24 -15.82 -8.28
CA ASN A 46 -4.25 -16.82 -7.22
C ASN A 46 -3.71 -16.26 -5.90
N PHE A 47 -4.49 -15.37 -5.29
CA PHE A 47 -4.14 -14.70 -4.04
C PHE A 47 -4.04 -15.70 -2.87
N ASN A 48 -2.88 -15.72 -2.21
CA ASN A 48 -2.66 -16.59 -1.05
C ASN A 48 -3.39 -16.07 0.19
N LYS A 49 -4.50 -16.72 0.55
CA LYS A 49 -5.33 -16.36 1.71
C LYS A 49 -4.60 -16.45 3.05
N LYS A 50 -3.47 -17.17 3.16
CA LYS A 50 -2.66 -17.24 4.40
C LYS A 50 -2.05 -15.88 4.78
N ARG A 51 -2.05 -14.90 3.86
CA ARG A 51 -1.69 -13.50 4.11
C ARG A 51 -2.73 -12.73 4.93
N VAL A 52 -3.94 -13.28 5.10
CA VAL A 52 -5.08 -12.58 5.71
C VAL A 52 -5.48 -13.24 7.02
N ARG A 53 -5.80 -12.42 8.02
CA ARG A 53 -6.47 -12.80 9.26
C ARG A 53 -7.79 -12.04 9.35
N ILE A 54 -8.89 -12.75 9.59
CA ILE A 54 -10.16 -12.13 9.93
C ILE A 54 -10.16 -11.95 11.44
N LEU A 55 -10.26 -10.70 11.91
CA LEU A 55 -10.21 -10.35 13.33
C LEU A 55 -11.60 -10.27 13.97
N SER A 56 -12.61 -9.88 13.18
CA SER A 56 -14.03 -9.80 13.58
C SER A 56 -14.73 -11.16 13.60
N LYS A 57 -15.95 -11.20 14.14
CA LYS A 57 -16.85 -12.36 14.01
C LYS A 57 -17.51 -12.42 12.63
N ALA A 58 -17.91 -11.26 12.09
CA ALA A 58 -18.38 -11.15 10.72
C ALA A 58 -17.23 -11.50 9.75
N LYS A 59 -17.46 -12.45 8.85
CA LYS A 59 -16.47 -12.92 7.87
C LYS A 59 -16.71 -12.37 6.48
N GLU A 60 -17.90 -11.85 6.24
CA GLU A 60 -18.39 -11.38 4.95
C GLU A 60 -18.81 -9.92 5.09
N VAL A 61 -18.84 -9.21 3.97
CA VAL A 61 -19.36 -7.85 3.93
C VAL A 61 -20.88 -7.95 4.02
N PRO A 62 -21.55 -7.22 4.93
CA PRO A 62 -23.00 -7.26 5.06
C PRO A 62 -23.70 -6.63 3.85
N ASP A 63 -24.90 -7.11 3.53
CA ASP A 63 -25.70 -6.64 2.37
C ASP A 63 -26.03 -5.14 2.40
N TRP A 64 -26.07 -4.55 3.60
CA TRP A 64 -26.32 -3.12 3.79
C TRP A 64 -25.08 -2.25 3.53
N GLY A 65 -23.89 -2.86 3.44
CA GLY A 65 -22.63 -2.14 3.28
C GLY A 65 -22.59 -1.33 1.99
N GLU A 66 -22.19 -0.07 2.07
CA GLU A 66 -22.08 0.84 0.92
C GLU A 66 -20.63 0.99 0.44
N GLY A 67 -19.65 0.34 1.09
CA GLY A 67 -18.23 0.40 0.70
C GLY A 67 -17.30 -0.51 1.49
N VAL A 68 -16.08 -0.69 0.98
CA VAL A 68 -14.95 -1.33 1.66
C VAL A 68 -13.85 -0.29 1.87
N VAL A 69 -13.25 -0.26 3.06
CA VAL A 69 -12.14 0.64 3.40
C VAL A 69 -10.87 -0.16 3.65
N TYR A 70 -9.77 0.26 3.03
CA TYR A 70 -8.42 -0.10 3.45
C TYR A 70 -7.83 1.03 4.32
N TRP A 71 -7.59 0.76 5.59
CA TRP A 71 -6.79 1.63 6.44
C TRP A 71 -5.31 1.35 6.20
N MET A 72 -4.70 2.23 5.40
CA MET A 72 -3.28 2.26 5.10
C MET A 72 -2.54 2.91 6.26
N PHE A 73 -1.51 2.23 6.78
CA PHE A 73 -0.67 2.81 7.82
C PHE A 73 0.81 2.42 7.67
N ARG A 74 1.15 1.12 7.68
CA ARG A 74 2.56 0.69 7.56
C ARG A 74 3.01 0.62 6.10
N ASP A 75 2.12 0.19 5.21
CA ASP A 75 2.43 -0.05 3.80
C ASP A 75 1.86 1.09 2.93
N GLU A 76 2.51 2.26 3.02
CA GLU A 76 2.12 3.54 2.41
C GLU A 76 2.42 3.59 0.88
N ARG A 77 1.86 2.66 0.12
CA ARG A 77 2.01 2.56 -1.34
C ARG A 77 0.81 1.89 -1.97
N VAL A 78 0.51 2.24 -3.22
CA VAL A 78 -0.58 1.61 -3.98
C VAL A 78 -0.13 0.28 -4.58
N GLN A 79 1.00 0.30 -5.30
CA GLN A 79 1.52 -0.87 -5.99
C GLN A 79 2.25 -1.83 -5.04
N ASP A 80 2.26 -3.10 -5.41
CA ASP A 80 2.89 -4.21 -4.67
C ASP A 80 2.47 -4.24 -3.19
N ASN A 81 1.19 -3.97 -2.96
CA ASN A 81 0.56 -3.93 -1.64
C ASN A 81 -0.53 -4.99 -1.52
N TRP A 82 -0.24 -6.07 -0.79
CA TRP A 82 -1.21 -7.15 -0.61
C TRP A 82 -2.47 -6.74 0.16
N ALA A 83 -2.41 -5.73 1.04
CA ALA A 83 -3.56 -5.25 1.78
C ALA A 83 -4.53 -4.50 0.85
N LEU A 84 -3.99 -3.61 0.00
CA LEU A 84 -4.77 -2.90 -1.00
C LEU A 84 -5.36 -3.86 -2.04
N LEU A 85 -4.55 -4.78 -2.57
CA LEU A 85 -5.03 -5.81 -3.51
C LEU A 85 -6.14 -6.65 -2.89
N PHE A 86 -5.98 -7.10 -1.64
CA PHE A 86 -7.04 -7.83 -0.95
C PHE A 86 -8.31 -6.99 -0.77
N ALA A 87 -8.18 -5.72 -0.38
CA ALA A 87 -9.31 -4.81 -0.24
C ALA A 87 -10.04 -4.59 -1.58
N GLN A 88 -9.31 -4.42 -2.68
CA GLN A 88 -9.89 -4.32 -4.03
C GLN A 88 -10.59 -5.62 -4.42
N LYS A 89 -9.97 -6.78 -4.17
CA LYS A 89 -10.60 -8.09 -4.43
C LYS A 89 -11.90 -8.25 -3.64
N LEU A 90 -11.90 -7.84 -2.37
CA LEU A 90 -13.07 -7.90 -1.51
C LEU A 90 -14.19 -6.98 -2.03
N ALA A 91 -13.87 -5.71 -2.30
CA ALA A 91 -14.82 -4.71 -2.80
C ALA A 91 -15.45 -5.11 -4.13
N MET A 92 -14.65 -5.57 -5.09
CA MET A 92 -15.14 -6.01 -6.40
C MET A 92 -16.04 -7.25 -6.30
N LYS A 93 -15.76 -8.18 -5.38
CA LYS A 93 -16.59 -9.38 -5.19
C LYS A 93 -18.00 -9.09 -4.69
N VAL A 94 -18.17 -7.98 -4.00
CA VAL A 94 -19.48 -7.54 -3.48
C VAL A 94 -20.01 -6.32 -4.23
N GLU A 95 -19.37 -5.97 -5.36
CA GLU A 95 -19.78 -4.87 -6.25
C GLU A 95 -19.86 -3.49 -5.56
N LEU A 96 -19.00 -3.26 -4.57
CA LEU A 96 -18.95 -2.02 -3.78
C LEU A 96 -17.75 -1.14 -4.13
N PRO A 97 -17.83 0.18 -3.89
CA PRO A 97 -16.68 1.07 -3.99
C PRO A 97 -15.57 0.68 -2.98
N LEU A 98 -14.33 0.91 -3.41
CA LEU A 98 -13.14 0.83 -2.56
C LEU A 98 -12.71 2.23 -2.14
N HIS A 99 -12.43 2.37 -0.86
CA HIS A 99 -11.86 3.56 -0.26
C HIS A 99 -10.52 3.20 0.39
N VAL A 100 -9.55 4.11 0.32
CA VAL A 100 -8.33 4.06 1.11
C VAL A 100 -8.39 5.19 2.12
N CYS A 101 -7.99 4.93 3.37
CA CYS A 101 -7.85 5.98 4.36
C CYS A 101 -6.48 5.93 5.03
N PHE A 102 -5.98 7.11 5.39
CA PHE A 102 -4.84 7.28 6.27
C PHE A 102 -5.25 8.17 7.43
N CYS A 103 -5.02 7.72 8.67
CA CYS A 103 -5.32 8.48 9.87
C CYS A 103 -4.05 9.20 10.35
N LEU A 104 -3.99 10.51 10.12
CA LEU A 104 -2.87 11.36 10.52
C LEU A 104 -2.95 11.63 12.03
N LYS A 105 -2.21 10.84 12.80
CA LYS A 105 -2.06 11.06 14.24
C LYS A 105 -1.32 12.38 14.49
N PRO A 106 -1.77 13.24 15.43
CA PRO A 106 -1.05 14.47 15.78
C PRO A 106 0.39 14.22 16.23
N LYS A 107 0.63 13.07 16.87
CA LYS A 107 1.95 12.59 17.26
C LYS A 107 1.97 11.07 17.16
N PHE A 108 3.06 10.50 16.66
CA PHE A 108 3.28 9.05 16.62
C PHE A 108 4.69 8.73 17.10
N MET A 109 4.79 8.01 18.22
CA MET A 109 6.05 7.79 18.94
C MET A 109 6.84 9.11 19.09
N ASP A 110 8.16 9.08 18.88
CA ASP A 110 9.04 10.25 18.90
C ASP A 110 9.34 10.78 17.48
N ALA A 111 8.43 10.54 16.53
CA ALA A 111 8.58 11.06 15.17
C ALA A 111 8.57 12.60 15.18
N THR A 112 9.64 13.18 14.65
CA THR A 112 9.77 14.62 14.40
C THR A 112 9.14 15.03 13.06
N ILE A 113 9.09 16.34 12.78
CA ILE A 113 8.57 16.88 11.53
C ILE A 113 9.28 16.33 10.28
N ARG A 114 10.56 15.97 10.38
CA ARG A 114 11.31 15.29 9.32
C ARG A 114 10.58 14.05 8.79
N HIS A 115 10.08 13.21 9.70
CA HIS A 115 9.42 11.96 9.33
C HIS A 115 8.08 12.24 8.67
N PHE A 116 7.28 13.13 9.26
CA PHE A 116 5.97 13.47 8.73
C PHE A 116 6.03 14.21 7.39
N LYS A 117 7.01 15.09 7.17
CA LYS A 117 7.22 15.69 5.83
C LYS A 117 7.51 14.63 4.77
N PHE A 118 8.27 13.59 5.12
CA PHE A 118 8.53 12.48 4.21
C PHE A 118 7.24 11.68 3.94
N ILE A 119 6.51 11.31 4.98
CA ILE A 119 5.24 10.58 4.88
C ILE A 119 4.21 11.38 4.06
N LEU A 120 3.92 12.63 4.42
CA LEU A 120 2.90 13.46 3.77
C LEU A 120 3.20 13.65 2.28
N LYS A 121 4.47 13.85 1.91
CA LYS A 121 4.87 13.91 0.50
C LYS A 121 4.73 12.59 -0.25
N GLY A 122 4.94 11.45 0.41
CA GLY A 122 4.61 10.15 -0.17
C GLY A 122 3.10 9.95 -0.33
N LEU A 123 2.30 10.40 0.65
CA LEU A 123 0.85 10.30 0.61
C LEU A 123 0.22 11.20 -0.47
N GLU A 124 0.85 12.32 -0.83
CA GLU A 124 0.47 13.13 -2.01
C GLU A 124 0.46 12.26 -3.29
N GLU A 125 1.50 11.46 -3.50
CA GLU A 125 1.61 10.52 -4.63
C GLU A 125 0.57 9.39 -4.55
N VAL A 126 0.35 8.82 -3.36
CA VAL A 126 -0.68 7.80 -3.13
C VAL A 126 -2.07 8.34 -3.47
N ALA A 127 -2.40 9.56 -3.02
CA ALA A 127 -3.69 10.18 -3.29
C ALA A 127 -3.93 10.42 -4.79
N GLU A 128 -2.89 10.87 -5.52
CA GLU A 128 -2.95 11.04 -6.98
C GLU A 128 -3.19 9.69 -7.69
N GLU A 129 -2.46 8.65 -7.31
CA GLU A 129 -2.58 7.33 -7.91
C GLU A 129 -3.95 6.68 -7.61
N CYS A 130 -4.42 6.77 -6.36
CA CYS A 130 -5.77 6.34 -5.99
C CYS A 130 -6.84 7.03 -6.84
N ASN A 131 -6.74 8.35 -7.04
CA ASN A 131 -7.68 9.09 -7.88
C ASN A 131 -7.68 8.59 -9.34
N ASN A 132 -6.50 8.36 -9.92
CA ASN A 132 -6.37 7.80 -11.28
C ASN A 132 -7.00 6.41 -11.41
N LEU A 133 -7.00 5.64 -10.31
CA LEU A 133 -7.59 4.31 -10.21
C LEU A 133 -9.08 4.33 -9.79
N ASN A 134 -9.75 5.49 -9.71
CA ASN A 134 -11.13 5.60 -9.22
C ASN A 134 -11.31 5.03 -7.80
N ILE A 135 -10.31 5.24 -6.95
CA ILE A 135 -10.30 4.87 -5.54
C ILE A 135 -10.24 6.17 -4.74
N GLU A 136 -11.19 6.39 -3.84
CA GLU A 136 -11.22 7.61 -3.03
C GLU A 136 -10.18 7.48 -1.89
N PHE A 137 -9.29 8.47 -1.76
CA PHE A 137 -8.30 8.53 -0.69
C PHE A 137 -8.70 9.56 0.39
N HIS A 138 -8.92 9.09 1.61
CA HIS A 138 -9.36 9.90 2.75
C HIS A 138 -8.22 10.13 3.73
N LEU A 139 -7.78 11.38 3.87
CA LEU A 139 -6.91 11.79 4.97
C LEU A 139 -7.76 12.20 6.17
N LEU A 140 -7.76 11.36 7.22
CA LEU A 140 -8.50 11.62 8.46
C LEU A 140 -7.55 12.16 9.51
N ILE A 141 -7.91 13.25 10.18
CA ILE A 141 -7.09 13.83 11.26
C ILE A 141 -7.49 13.20 12.59
N GLY A 142 -6.52 12.61 13.30
CA GLY A 142 -6.73 11.96 14.59
C GLY A 142 -6.20 10.53 14.65
N ASN A 143 -6.45 9.87 15.78
CA ASN A 143 -6.04 8.49 15.98
C ASN A 143 -7.02 7.55 15.26
N GLY A 144 -6.52 6.60 14.47
CA GLY A 144 -7.36 5.71 13.67
C GLY A 144 -8.34 4.89 14.51
N GLU A 145 -7.90 4.42 15.67
CA GLU A 145 -8.73 3.69 16.64
C GLU A 145 -9.93 4.50 17.16
N ASP A 146 -9.85 5.83 17.13
CA ASP A 146 -10.88 6.74 17.60
C ASP A 146 -11.78 7.24 16.44
N VAL A 147 -11.20 7.57 15.29
CA VAL A 147 -11.94 8.20 14.18
C VAL A 147 -12.57 7.21 13.21
N LEU A 148 -11.99 6.02 13.05
CA LEU A 148 -12.49 5.03 12.08
C LEU A 148 -13.85 4.44 12.45
N PRO A 149 -14.18 4.15 13.72
CA PRO A 149 -15.50 3.63 14.07
C PRO A 149 -16.63 4.54 13.60
N SER A 150 -16.55 5.84 13.91
CA SER A 150 -17.55 6.82 13.45
C SER A 150 -17.54 6.95 11.93
N PHE A 151 -16.37 7.02 11.30
CA PHE A 151 -16.27 7.06 9.83
C PHE A 151 -16.93 5.84 9.16
N ILE A 152 -16.79 4.66 9.76
CA ILE A 152 -17.37 3.42 9.24
C ILE A 152 -18.89 3.42 9.41
N GLU A 153 -19.40 3.84 10.57
CA GLU A 153 -20.83 3.88 10.85
C GLU A 153 -21.54 4.95 9.99
N ASP A 154 -21.03 6.18 9.98
CA ASP A 154 -21.61 7.32 9.26
C ASP A 154 -21.72 7.06 7.74
N ASN A 155 -20.77 6.30 7.20
CA ASN A 155 -20.70 5.99 5.77
C ASN A 155 -21.12 4.57 5.42
N LYS A 156 -21.63 3.81 6.38
CA LYS A 156 -22.08 2.42 6.22
C LYS A 156 -21.05 1.53 5.53
N ILE A 157 -19.80 1.59 5.98
CA ILE A 157 -18.73 0.74 5.47
C ILE A 157 -18.92 -0.68 5.99
N GLY A 158 -19.01 -1.65 5.08
CA GLY A 158 -19.28 -3.05 5.44
C GLY A 158 -18.02 -3.86 5.76
N ALA A 159 -16.84 -3.39 5.35
CA ALA A 159 -15.58 -4.03 5.71
C ALA A 159 -14.42 -3.04 5.85
N LEU A 160 -13.59 -3.28 6.87
CA LEU A 160 -12.32 -2.61 7.13
C LEU A 160 -11.16 -3.59 6.95
N VAL A 161 -10.19 -3.23 6.12
CA VAL A 161 -8.95 -3.96 5.90
C VAL A 161 -7.79 -3.17 6.52
N LEU A 162 -6.95 -3.83 7.30
CA LEU A 162 -5.74 -3.27 7.92
C LEU A 162 -4.49 -3.90 7.29
N ASP A 163 -3.40 -3.14 7.20
CA ASP A 163 -2.06 -3.74 7.06
C ASP A 163 -1.54 -4.27 8.41
N PHE A 164 -0.48 -5.09 8.38
CA PHE A 164 0.10 -5.70 9.58
C PHE A 164 1.34 -4.95 10.06
N PHE A 165 1.30 -4.50 11.31
CA PHE A 165 2.43 -3.90 12.00
C PHE A 165 2.66 -4.58 13.36
N PRO A 166 3.79 -5.28 13.58
CA PRO A 166 4.05 -6.03 14.82
C PRO A 166 4.36 -5.18 16.07
N LEU A 167 4.30 -3.85 15.99
CA LEU A 167 4.55 -2.99 17.15
C LEU A 167 3.35 -2.99 18.10
N ARG A 168 3.64 -2.80 19.39
CA ARG A 168 2.64 -2.86 20.47
C ARG A 168 1.44 -1.94 20.23
N GLU A 169 1.69 -0.69 19.82
CA GLU A 169 0.65 0.31 19.64
C GLU A 169 -0.28 -0.04 18.45
N PRO A 170 0.22 -0.30 17.22
CA PRO A 170 -0.62 -0.80 16.12
C PRO A 170 -1.39 -2.10 16.40
N LEU A 171 -0.78 -3.05 17.10
CA LEU A 171 -1.49 -4.28 17.52
C LEU A 171 -2.66 -3.95 18.46
N ASN A 172 -2.49 -2.99 19.36
CA ASN A 172 -3.55 -2.53 20.25
C ASN A 172 -4.67 -1.82 19.48
N TRP A 173 -4.38 -1.04 18.44
CA TRP A 173 -5.41 -0.41 17.61
C TRP A 173 -6.30 -1.45 16.93
N ALA A 174 -5.72 -2.52 16.38
CA ALA A 174 -6.49 -3.60 15.79
C ALA A 174 -7.44 -4.28 16.81
N GLU A 175 -6.97 -4.49 18.04
CA GLU A 175 -7.80 -5.02 19.13
C GLU A 175 -8.86 -4.02 19.62
N MET A 176 -8.59 -2.71 19.58
CA MET A 176 -9.57 -1.68 19.90
C MET A 176 -10.66 -1.63 18.83
N LEU A 177 -10.30 -1.56 17.54
CA LEU A 177 -11.25 -1.59 16.43
C LEU A 177 -12.13 -2.84 16.45
N LYS A 178 -11.55 -4.00 16.76
CA LYS A 178 -12.33 -5.24 16.92
C LYS A 178 -13.44 -5.14 17.99
N LYS A 179 -13.25 -4.29 19.01
CA LYS A 179 -14.23 -4.06 20.09
C LYS A 179 -15.21 -2.94 19.78
N THR A 180 -14.77 -1.90 19.07
CA THR A 180 -15.55 -0.68 18.82
C THR A 180 -16.36 -0.71 17.53
N LEU A 181 -15.93 -1.48 16.52
CA LEU A 181 -16.67 -1.62 15.28
C LEU A 181 -18.00 -2.36 15.47
N PRO A 182 -19.04 -2.04 14.68
CA PRO A 182 -20.27 -2.81 14.66
C PRO A 182 -20.01 -4.30 14.42
N LYS A 183 -20.79 -5.18 15.06
CA LYS A 183 -20.52 -6.63 15.13
C LYS A 183 -20.60 -7.33 13.76
N ASP A 184 -21.32 -6.74 12.83
CA ASP A 184 -21.58 -7.19 11.47
C ASP A 184 -20.61 -6.59 10.43
N VAL A 185 -19.74 -5.65 10.83
CA VAL A 185 -18.65 -5.16 9.98
C VAL A 185 -17.49 -6.16 9.98
N SER A 186 -17.01 -6.52 8.79
CA SER A 186 -15.85 -7.40 8.64
C SER A 186 -14.55 -6.64 8.86
N LEU A 187 -13.72 -7.07 9.81
CA LEU A 187 -12.39 -6.55 10.09
C LEU A 187 -11.34 -7.58 9.67
N CYS A 188 -10.56 -7.25 8.64
CA CYS A 188 -9.47 -8.08 8.13
C CYS A 188 -8.12 -7.40 8.40
N GLN A 189 -7.08 -8.20 8.63
CA GLN A 189 -5.69 -7.76 8.69
C GLN A 189 -4.86 -8.55 7.68
N VAL A 190 -4.00 -7.86 6.94
CA VAL A 190 -3.20 -8.44 5.86
C VAL A 190 -1.72 -8.15 6.09
N ASP A 191 -0.86 -9.17 6.00
CA ASP A 191 0.58 -8.97 5.97
C ASP A 191 1.02 -8.56 4.55
N ALA A 192 1.15 -7.25 4.33
CA ALA A 192 1.59 -6.64 3.08
C ALA A 192 3.08 -6.22 3.09
N HIS A 193 3.75 -6.36 4.23
CA HIS A 193 5.12 -5.95 4.41
C HIS A 193 6.12 -7.08 4.20
N ASN A 194 5.75 -8.30 4.61
CA ASN A 194 6.64 -9.46 4.52
C ASN A 194 6.32 -10.32 3.31
N ILE A 195 7.37 -10.90 2.68
CA ILE A 195 7.22 -11.91 1.63
C ILE A 195 6.39 -13.08 2.15
N VAL A 196 6.84 -13.70 3.25
CA VAL A 196 6.09 -14.73 3.99
C VAL A 196 5.41 -14.07 5.18
N PRO A 197 4.07 -14.16 5.34
CA PRO A 197 3.38 -13.56 6.47
C PRO A 197 3.97 -13.98 7.81
N THR A 198 4.10 -13.02 8.73
CA THR A 198 4.82 -13.20 9.99
C THR A 198 4.33 -14.41 10.78
N TRP A 199 3.02 -14.62 10.83
CA TRP A 199 2.38 -15.74 11.52
C TRP A 199 2.40 -17.07 10.77
N VAL A 200 2.82 -17.08 9.51
CA VAL A 200 3.07 -18.29 8.73
C VAL A 200 4.55 -18.67 8.81
N ALA A 201 5.44 -17.66 8.83
CA ALA A 201 6.88 -17.86 8.88
C ALA A 201 7.33 -18.65 10.12
N SER A 202 6.72 -18.36 11.28
CA SER A 202 6.97 -19.09 12.52
C SER A 202 5.80 -18.93 13.49
N ASP A 203 5.53 -19.97 14.27
CA ASP A 203 4.56 -20.03 15.38
C ASP A 203 5.14 -19.48 16.70
N LYS A 204 6.44 -19.20 16.73
CA LYS A 204 7.15 -18.68 17.90
C LYS A 204 8.24 -17.68 17.53
N LEU A 205 8.72 -16.94 18.53
CA LEU A 205 9.94 -16.16 18.44
C LEU A 205 11.14 -17.08 18.16
N GLU A 206 11.91 -16.74 17.13
CA GLU A 206 13.12 -17.46 16.75
C GLU A 206 14.34 -16.84 17.40
N TYR A 207 15.24 -17.67 17.94
CA TYR A 207 16.39 -17.19 18.72
C TYR A 207 17.55 -16.68 17.84
N GLY A 208 17.54 -16.94 16.54
CA GLY A 208 18.56 -16.43 15.63
C GLY A 208 18.28 -16.68 14.15
N ALA A 209 19.08 -16.04 13.30
CA ALA A 209 18.91 -16.12 11.84
C ALA A 209 18.96 -17.56 11.31
N ARG A 210 19.80 -18.43 11.90
CA ARG A 210 19.93 -19.84 11.49
C ARG A 210 18.60 -20.61 11.60
N THR A 211 17.79 -20.33 12.61
CA THR A 211 16.56 -21.10 12.86
C THR A 211 15.36 -20.62 12.06
N ILE A 212 15.27 -19.30 11.82
CA ILE A 212 14.20 -18.75 10.98
C ILE A 212 14.47 -18.93 9.48
N ARG A 213 15.75 -18.88 9.04
CA ARG A 213 16.09 -18.96 7.60
C ARG A 213 15.53 -20.20 6.93
N GLY A 214 15.75 -21.38 7.52
CA GLY A 214 15.24 -22.63 6.95
C GLY A 214 13.71 -22.69 6.87
N LYS A 215 12.99 -22.05 7.81
CA LYS A 215 11.52 -21.94 7.76
C LYS A 215 11.06 -21.06 6.62
N ILE A 216 11.62 -19.86 6.49
CA ILE A 216 11.29 -18.91 5.42
C ILE A 216 11.66 -19.48 4.05
N THR A 217 12.88 -20.02 3.88
CA THR A 217 13.35 -20.53 2.58
C THR A 217 12.44 -21.63 2.02
N ARG A 218 11.91 -22.52 2.87
CA ARG A 218 10.94 -23.55 2.44
C ARG A 218 9.60 -22.98 1.97
N LEU A 219 9.25 -21.78 2.43
CA LEU A 219 7.99 -21.10 2.11
C LEU A 219 8.14 -20.13 0.93
N LEU A 220 9.36 -19.77 0.51
CA LEU A 220 9.57 -18.87 -0.63
C LEU A 220 8.88 -19.34 -1.91
N PRO A 221 8.90 -20.62 -2.32
CA PRO A 221 8.18 -21.05 -3.53
C PRO A 221 6.66 -20.80 -3.48
N GLU A 222 6.08 -20.69 -2.28
CA GLU A 222 4.64 -20.41 -2.11
C GLU A 222 4.34 -18.90 -2.06
N PHE A 223 5.27 -18.09 -1.56
CA PHE A 223 4.99 -16.70 -1.18
C PHE A 223 5.81 -15.65 -1.96
N LEU A 224 6.95 -16.02 -2.51
CA LEU A 224 7.74 -15.17 -3.39
C LEU A 224 7.17 -15.30 -4.80
N THR A 225 6.07 -14.59 -5.02
CA THR A 225 5.35 -14.55 -6.29
C THR A 225 5.39 -13.13 -6.84
N GLU A 226 5.10 -13.00 -8.12
CA GLU A 226 4.74 -11.72 -8.71
C GLU A 226 3.48 -11.13 -8.05
N PHE A 227 3.31 -9.82 -8.22
CA PHE A 227 2.10 -9.10 -7.85
C PHE A 227 1.21 -8.90 -9.10
N PRO A 228 -0.12 -9.07 -9.01
CA PRO A 228 -1.01 -8.58 -10.04
C PRO A 228 -1.11 -7.04 -9.98
N PRO A 229 -1.56 -6.38 -11.05
CA PRO A 229 -1.71 -4.93 -11.05
C PRO A 229 -2.90 -4.52 -10.15
N VAL A 230 -2.77 -3.36 -9.51
CA VAL A 230 -3.95 -2.64 -9.01
C VAL A 230 -4.65 -2.04 -10.22
N ILE A 231 -5.92 -2.40 -10.43
CA ILE A 231 -6.67 -1.93 -11.59
C ILE A 231 -7.53 -0.73 -11.22
N LYS A 232 -8.01 0.01 -12.23
CA LYS A 232 -9.03 1.02 -12.02
C LYS A 232 -10.27 0.34 -11.43
N HIS A 233 -10.69 0.79 -10.24
CA HIS A 233 -11.83 0.22 -9.54
C HIS A 233 -13.13 0.52 -10.32
N PRO A 234 -13.95 -0.48 -10.63
CA PRO A 234 -15.09 -0.28 -11.53
C PRO A 234 -16.33 0.33 -10.84
N TYR A 235 -16.39 0.31 -9.52
CA TYR A 235 -17.55 0.78 -8.74
C TYR A 235 -17.26 2.12 -8.06
N SER A 236 -18.14 3.10 -8.24
CA SER A 236 -18.04 4.40 -7.56
C SER A 236 -19.19 4.57 -6.57
N GLY A 237 -18.87 5.07 -5.37
CA GLY A 237 -19.84 5.30 -4.30
C GLY A 237 -20.29 6.75 -4.18
N LYS A 238 -21.26 6.98 -3.29
CA LYS A 238 -21.71 8.31 -2.87
C LYS A 238 -20.67 9.02 -1.99
N LEU A 239 -19.93 8.27 -1.17
CA LEU A 239 -18.86 8.79 -0.35
C LEU A 239 -17.71 9.27 -1.24
N LYS A 240 -17.45 10.58 -1.20
CA LYS A 240 -16.34 11.23 -1.90
C LYS A 240 -15.30 11.74 -0.91
N ALA A 241 -14.02 11.59 -1.26
CA ALA A 241 -12.94 12.17 -0.51
C ALA A 241 -13.03 13.71 -0.59
N LYS A 242 -12.80 14.37 0.55
CA LYS A 242 -12.65 15.83 0.57
C LYS A 242 -11.29 16.21 -0.02
N PRO A 243 -11.17 17.35 -0.71
CA PRO A 243 -9.87 17.87 -1.09
C PRO A 243 -8.95 17.98 0.13
N ILE A 244 -7.71 17.52 -0.02
CA ILE A 244 -6.73 17.50 1.07
C ILE A 244 -5.90 18.78 1.02
N ASP A 245 -5.95 19.56 2.10
CA ASP A 245 -4.97 20.62 2.34
C ASP A 245 -3.76 20.03 3.08
N TRP A 246 -2.73 19.69 2.32
CA TRP A 246 -1.50 19.09 2.84
C TRP A 246 -0.74 20.03 3.79
N ALA A 247 -0.83 21.34 3.58
CA ALA A 247 -0.19 22.32 4.45
C ALA A 247 -0.91 22.40 5.80
N GLU A 248 -2.24 22.35 5.79
CA GLU A 248 -3.03 22.28 7.03
C GLU A 248 -2.85 20.95 7.76
N ALA A 249 -2.79 19.84 7.03
CA ALA A 249 -2.45 18.53 7.59
C ALA A 249 -1.09 18.58 8.31
N GLU A 250 -0.04 19.16 7.69
CA GLU A 250 1.26 19.33 8.33
C GLU A 250 1.18 20.23 9.58
N LYS A 251 0.41 21.33 9.53
CA LYS A 251 0.24 22.25 10.67
C LYS A 251 -0.46 21.58 11.86
N SER A 252 -1.35 20.63 11.62
CA SER A 252 -2.06 19.90 12.67
C SER A 252 -1.15 19.02 13.56
N LEU A 253 0.08 18.74 13.12
CA LEU A 253 1.03 17.88 13.82
C LEU A 253 1.61 18.55 15.08
N GLN A 254 1.57 17.78 16.16
CA GLN A 254 2.08 18.10 17.50
C GLN A 254 3.42 17.39 17.76
N VAL A 255 4.41 17.69 16.93
CA VAL A 255 5.72 17.02 16.90
C VAL A 255 6.87 18.00 17.09
N ASP A 256 8.04 17.48 17.44
CA ASP A 256 9.27 18.26 17.44
C ASP A 256 9.59 18.73 16.00
N ARG A 257 9.72 20.05 15.84
CA ARG A 257 10.01 20.73 14.57
C ARG A 257 11.46 21.21 14.45
N SER A 258 12.31 20.96 15.45
CA SER A 258 13.72 21.37 15.45
C SER A 258 14.56 20.64 14.39
N VAL A 259 14.10 19.47 13.95
CA VAL A 259 14.79 18.60 12.98
C VAL A 259 13.98 18.52 11.69
N ASP A 260 14.39 19.26 10.66
CA ASP A 260 13.70 19.31 9.37
C ASP A 260 14.06 18.13 8.44
N ALA A 261 13.32 18.01 7.34
CA ALA A 261 13.48 17.02 6.27
C ALA A 261 14.93 16.91 5.78
N VAL A 262 15.34 15.69 5.45
CA VAL A 262 16.69 15.42 4.96
C VAL A 262 16.80 15.86 3.50
N LYS A 263 17.77 16.72 3.21
CA LYS A 263 18.06 17.16 1.84
C LYS A 263 18.49 15.96 0.99
N GLY A 264 17.91 15.83 -0.21
CA GLY A 264 18.25 14.78 -1.17
C GLY A 264 17.53 13.45 -0.99
N LEU A 265 16.81 13.23 0.14
CA LEU A 265 15.89 12.10 0.25
C LEU A 265 14.54 12.50 -0.32
N ILE A 266 14.19 11.91 -1.47
CA ILE A 266 12.93 12.15 -2.16
C ILE A 266 11.91 11.10 -1.66
N PRO A 267 10.76 11.52 -1.09
CA PRO A 267 9.71 10.59 -0.67
C PRO A 267 8.89 10.03 -1.85
N GLY A 268 8.07 9.02 -1.58
CA GLY A 268 7.14 8.44 -2.55
C GLY A 268 7.58 7.10 -3.13
N HIS A 269 6.63 6.35 -3.69
CA HIS A 269 6.87 5.03 -4.26
C HIS A 269 7.78 5.13 -5.49
N LYS A 270 7.51 6.09 -6.39
CA LYS A 270 8.34 6.36 -7.58
C LYS A 270 9.81 6.59 -7.22
N ALA A 271 10.08 7.46 -6.25
CA ALA A 271 11.44 7.73 -5.80
C ALA A 271 12.11 6.50 -5.16
N GLY A 272 11.35 5.71 -4.40
CA GLY A 272 11.81 4.42 -3.86
C GLY A 272 12.20 3.43 -4.97
N MET A 273 11.39 3.34 -6.03
CA MET A 273 11.69 2.50 -7.19
C MET A 273 12.94 2.98 -7.94
N ASN A 274 13.10 4.29 -8.15
CA ASN A 274 14.30 4.82 -8.79
C ASN A 274 15.56 4.57 -7.95
N THR A 275 15.44 4.65 -6.63
CA THR A 275 16.55 4.30 -5.71
C THR A 275 16.92 2.82 -5.85
N LEU A 276 15.94 1.93 -6.00
CA LEU A 276 16.17 0.51 -6.26
C LEU A 276 16.84 0.28 -7.63
N ALA A 277 16.39 0.99 -8.67
CA ALA A 277 16.99 0.95 -10.00
C ALA A 277 18.47 1.36 -9.95
N ASP A 278 18.73 2.51 -9.32
CA ASP A 278 20.06 3.06 -9.13
C ASP A 278 20.96 2.05 -8.38
N PHE A 279 20.43 1.39 -7.33
CA PHE A 279 21.16 0.36 -6.60
C PHE A 279 21.58 -0.80 -7.50
N PHE A 280 20.68 -1.33 -8.34
CA PHE A 280 21.03 -2.41 -9.26
C PHE A 280 22.08 -1.97 -10.28
N ASN A 281 21.87 -0.82 -10.92
CA ASN A 281 22.72 -0.35 -12.01
C ASN A 281 24.11 0.11 -11.56
N THR A 282 24.25 0.60 -10.33
CA THR A 282 25.49 1.26 -9.88
C THR A 282 26.21 0.55 -8.74
N LEU A 283 25.49 -0.19 -7.88
CA LEU A 283 26.06 -0.76 -6.65
C LEU A 283 26.12 -2.29 -6.67
N LEU A 284 25.12 -2.96 -7.23
CA LEU A 284 25.10 -4.42 -7.29
C LEU A 284 25.97 -4.96 -8.43
N PHE A 285 25.92 -4.33 -9.60
CA PHE A 285 26.71 -4.69 -10.79
C PHE A 285 27.93 -3.78 -10.97
N VAL A 286 28.68 -3.49 -9.91
CA VAL A 286 30.06 -3.02 -10.10
C VAL A 286 30.83 -4.20 -10.70
N PRO A 287 31.26 -4.16 -11.97
CA PRO A 287 32.11 -5.23 -12.48
C PRO A 287 33.34 -5.24 -11.59
N ILE A 288 33.71 -6.42 -11.09
CA ILE A 288 34.99 -6.67 -10.41
C ILE A 288 36.08 -6.52 -11.47
N ILE A 289 36.32 -5.30 -11.92
CA ILE A 289 37.49 -4.88 -12.70
C ILE A 289 38.29 -4.08 -11.68
N PHE A 290 39.05 -4.79 -10.84
CA PHE A 290 40.22 -4.34 -10.06
C PHE A 290 40.40 -5.27 -8.86
N LEU A 291 40.82 -6.52 -9.11
CA LEU A 291 41.45 -7.35 -8.07
C LEU A 291 42.33 -8.49 -8.61
N PHE A 292 42.84 -8.37 -9.84
CA PHE A 292 43.94 -9.19 -10.36
C PHE A 292 44.95 -8.29 -11.07
N LEU A 293 45.67 -7.49 -10.28
CA LEU A 293 46.94 -6.85 -10.66
C LEU A 293 47.61 -6.32 -9.38
N MET A 294 48.05 -7.24 -8.52
CA MET A 294 49.21 -7.11 -7.63
C MET A 294 49.72 -8.52 -7.34
#